data_AF-G8Y7U0-F1
#
_entry.id   AF-G8Y7U0-F1
#
_cell.length_a   1.000
_cell.length_b   1.000
_cell.length_c   1.000
_cell.angle_alpha   90.00
_cell.angle_beta   90.00
_cell.angle_gamma   90.00
#
_symmetry.space_group_name_H-M   'P 1'
#
loop_
_entity.id
_entity.type
_entity.pdbx_description
1 polymer ?
#
loop_
_entity_poly.entity_id
_entity_poly.type
_entity_poly.pdbx_seq_one_letter_code
_entity_poly.pdbx_strand_id
1 'polypeptide(L)'
;MRNTKVISTVLFECKNVNAYKIPPGNVSLSKWNLSDQNIVWRGSAQLIEEEVIDDELEAFAPVPDKWSGGDMQAHGRQGDHLEQGLRLKLVLYNNKRSSENCDEHIAWAETWYNPLSVEGDEQASDKIYIANDRQETIQATESRGYYKIISQLPGSGYHPYSGETYWDESENAPLQVALGLRFADSFDAISFSESLALYKRRFKNFEEQYQYEKKLLEIEKKSRNLSLDDDGGSGDKPALHSNSHLSNDKLPSGTDETNDLDDDEFGDFATAE
;
A
#
# COMPACT_ATOMS: atom_id res chain seq x y z
N MET A 1 5.98 12.00 -23.50
CA MET A 1 5.89 10.61 -23.05
C MET A 1 6.67 10.56 -21.75
N ARG A 2 6.02 10.37 -20.60
CA ARG A 2 6.72 10.29 -19.31
C ARG A 2 7.66 9.09 -19.36
N ASN A 3 8.94 9.29 -19.07
CA ASN A 3 9.90 8.20 -18.95
C ASN A 3 9.77 7.60 -17.56
N THR A 4 8.87 6.62 -17.42
CA THR A 4 8.74 5.83 -16.20
C THR A 4 9.73 4.67 -16.25
N LYS A 5 10.67 4.65 -15.30
CA LYS A 5 11.64 3.59 -15.10
C LYS A 5 11.17 2.68 -13.98
N VAL A 6 11.14 1.37 -14.22
CA VAL A 6 10.82 0.38 -13.17
C VAL A 6 12.10 -0.30 -12.71
N ILE A 7 12.40 -0.21 -11.41
CA ILE A 7 13.47 -0.97 -10.77
C ILE A 7 12.87 -2.23 -10.15
N SER A 8 13.39 -3.40 -10.54
CA SER A 8 12.96 -4.69 -9.99
C SER A 8 14.05 -5.25 -9.08
N THR A 9 13.68 -5.61 -7.85
CA THR A 9 14.57 -6.22 -6.85
C THR A 9 14.02 -7.56 -6.41
N VAL A 10 14.85 -8.60 -6.43
CA VAL A 10 14.49 -9.94 -5.96
C VAL A 10 14.67 -9.98 -4.44
N LEU A 11 13.58 -10.11 -3.70
CA LEU A 11 13.60 -10.17 -2.23
C LEU A 11 13.71 -11.60 -1.69
N PHE A 12 13.29 -12.57 -2.48
CA PHE A 12 13.32 -13.98 -2.12
C PHE A 12 13.26 -14.85 -3.37
N GLU A 13 13.97 -15.97 -3.35
CA GLU A 13 13.91 -16.99 -4.39
C GLU A 13 14.10 -18.36 -3.74
N CYS A 14 13.30 -19.34 -4.14
CA CYS A 14 13.48 -20.72 -3.71
C CYS A 14 13.14 -21.73 -4.80
N LYS A 15 13.64 -22.95 -4.57
CA LYS A 15 13.37 -24.12 -5.40
C LYS A 15 12.47 -25.07 -4.61
N ASN A 16 11.62 -25.83 -5.32
CA ASN A 16 10.73 -26.84 -4.73
C ASN A 16 9.54 -26.25 -3.96
N VAL A 17 8.67 -25.58 -4.70
CA VAL A 17 7.38 -25.09 -4.22
C VAL A 17 6.27 -25.91 -4.86
N ASN A 18 5.24 -26.23 -4.09
CA ASN A 18 4.05 -26.93 -4.58
C ASN A 18 2.84 -25.99 -4.50
N ALA A 19 2.00 -26.02 -5.53
CA ALA A 19 0.69 -25.40 -5.51
C ALA A 19 -0.41 -26.48 -5.48
N TYR A 20 -1.38 -26.30 -4.58
CA TYR A 20 -2.51 -27.19 -4.35
C TYR A 20 -3.81 -26.53 -4.78
N LYS A 21 -4.75 -27.33 -5.25
CA LYS A 21 -6.15 -26.89 -5.36
C LYS A 21 -6.73 -26.75 -3.96
N ILE A 22 -7.37 -25.61 -3.67
CA ILE A 22 -7.98 -25.34 -2.36
C ILE A 22 -9.49 -25.10 -2.52
N PRO A 23 -10.30 -25.41 -1.50
CA PRO A 23 -11.72 -25.07 -1.52
C PRO A 23 -11.92 -23.55 -1.48
N PRO A 24 -13.03 -23.04 -2.04
CA PRO A 24 -13.36 -21.61 -1.97
C PRO A 24 -13.64 -21.15 -0.54
N GLY A 25 -13.43 -19.86 -0.30
CA GLY A 25 -13.72 -19.18 0.96
C GLY A 25 -12.48 -18.75 1.74
N ASN A 26 -12.66 -18.59 3.05
CA ASN A 26 -11.61 -18.12 3.96
C ASN A 26 -10.49 -19.15 4.09
N VAL A 27 -9.27 -18.66 4.28
CA VAL A 27 -8.08 -19.49 4.47
C VAL A 27 -8.25 -20.38 5.70
N SER A 28 -8.14 -21.69 5.51
CA SER A 28 -7.96 -22.65 6.61
C SER A 28 -7.34 -23.93 6.07
N LEU A 29 -6.16 -24.27 6.59
CA LEU A 29 -5.39 -25.42 6.15
C LEU A 29 -6.12 -26.75 6.42
N SER A 30 -6.95 -26.80 7.47
CA SER A 30 -7.75 -27.97 7.84
C SER A 30 -8.70 -28.44 6.72
N LYS A 31 -9.09 -27.54 5.82
CA LYS A 31 -9.98 -27.83 4.68
C LYS A 31 -9.21 -28.24 3.41
N TRP A 32 -7.88 -28.19 3.43
CA TRP A 32 -7.06 -28.44 2.24
C TRP A 32 -6.76 -29.93 2.12
N ASN A 33 -6.89 -30.45 0.89
CA ASN A 33 -6.37 -31.78 0.58
C ASN A 33 -4.88 -31.68 0.26
N LEU A 34 -4.03 -32.11 1.18
CA LEU A 34 -2.57 -32.04 1.05
C LEU A 34 -1.93 -33.28 0.39
N SER A 35 -2.75 -34.19 -0.14
CA SER A 35 -2.24 -35.34 -0.88
C SER A 35 -1.52 -34.92 -2.16
N ASP A 36 -0.52 -35.70 -2.58
CA ASP A 36 0.25 -35.41 -3.80
C ASP A 36 -0.62 -35.38 -5.07
N GLN A 37 -1.76 -36.06 -5.07
CA GLN A 37 -2.72 -36.07 -6.18
C GLN A 37 -3.43 -34.72 -6.36
N ASN A 38 -3.46 -33.87 -5.32
CA ASN A 38 -4.12 -32.58 -5.35
C ASN A 38 -3.16 -31.42 -5.71
N ILE A 39 -1.89 -31.74 -5.98
CA ILE A 39 -0.88 -30.79 -6.43
C ILE A 39 -1.13 -30.49 -7.91
N VAL A 40 -1.42 -29.23 -8.21
CA VAL A 40 -1.67 -28.77 -9.59
C VAL A 40 -0.41 -28.27 -10.27
N TRP A 41 0.63 -27.93 -9.50
CA TRP A 41 1.90 -27.44 -10.02
C TRP A 41 3.05 -27.63 -9.02
N ARG A 42 4.25 -27.84 -9.56
CA ARG A 42 5.51 -27.90 -8.82
C ARG A 42 6.57 -27.11 -9.57
N GLY A 43 7.37 -26.31 -8.87
CA GLY A 43 8.46 -25.55 -9.49
C GLY A 43 9.21 -24.68 -8.50
N SER A 44 9.58 -23.47 -8.95
CA SER A 44 10.30 -22.48 -8.16
C SER A 44 9.47 -21.22 -7.97
N ALA A 45 9.77 -20.47 -6.92
CA ALA A 45 9.09 -19.21 -6.63
C ALA A 45 10.09 -18.08 -6.45
N GLN A 46 9.69 -16.88 -6.88
CA GLN A 46 10.45 -15.66 -6.71
C GLN A 46 9.54 -14.53 -6.21
N LEU A 47 9.98 -13.82 -5.19
CA LEU A 47 9.32 -12.63 -4.69
C LEU A 47 10.08 -11.41 -5.19
N ILE A 48 9.42 -10.59 -6.00
CA ILE A 48 10.01 -9.46 -6.70
C ILE A 48 9.30 -8.21 -6.25
N GLU A 49 10.06 -7.25 -5.78
CA GLU A 49 9.60 -5.89 -5.52
C GLU A 49 9.87 -5.04 -6.76
N GLU A 50 8.90 -4.23 -7.16
CA GLU A 50 9.03 -3.26 -8.24
C GLU A 50 8.77 -1.85 -7.68
N GLU A 51 9.74 -0.97 -7.87
CA GLU A 51 9.62 0.46 -7.59
C GLU A 51 9.59 1.23 -8.92
N VAL A 52 8.57 2.07 -9.11
CA VAL A 52 8.41 2.91 -10.28
C VAL A 52 9.00 4.29 -9.96
N ILE A 53 10.03 4.65 -10.70
CA ILE A 53 10.71 5.94 -10.65
C ILE A 53 10.29 6.74 -11.89
N ASP A 54 9.85 7.97 -11.69
CA ASP A 54 9.57 8.89 -12.78
C ASP A 54 10.78 9.83 -12.95
N ASP A 55 11.46 9.72 -14.10
CA ASP A 55 12.72 10.45 -14.36
C ASP A 55 12.50 11.98 -14.42
N GLU A 56 11.27 12.46 -14.65
CA GLU A 56 10.94 13.90 -14.61
C GLU A 56 10.84 14.45 -13.19
N LEU A 57 10.94 13.59 -12.17
CA LEU A 57 10.83 13.92 -10.74
C LEU A 57 12.14 13.76 -9.95
N GLU A 58 13.20 13.22 -10.57
CA GLU A 58 14.53 13.06 -9.94
C GLU A 58 15.42 14.32 -10.00
N ALA A 59 14.90 15.49 -10.36
CA ALA A 59 15.67 16.74 -10.37
C ALA A 59 15.91 17.33 -8.95
N PHE A 60 16.46 16.52 -8.04
CA PHE A 60 17.20 17.04 -6.88
C PHE A 60 18.61 17.45 -7.32
N ALA A 61 18.69 18.51 -8.13
CA ALA A 61 19.96 19.24 -8.25
C ALA A 61 20.24 19.94 -6.90
N PRO A 62 21.48 19.91 -6.39
CA PRO A 62 21.84 20.66 -5.19
C PRO A 62 21.50 22.13 -5.42
N VAL A 63 20.77 22.71 -4.46
CA VAL A 63 20.37 24.13 -4.45
C VAL A 63 21.61 25.00 -4.76
N PRO A 64 21.67 25.69 -5.90
CA PRO A 64 22.67 26.73 -6.08
C PRO A 64 22.32 27.86 -5.10
N ASP A 65 23.30 28.34 -4.36
CA ASP A 65 23.24 29.36 -3.30
C ASP A 65 22.74 30.77 -3.73
N LYS A 66 21.90 30.87 -4.77
CA LYS A 66 21.35 32.14 -5.23
C LYS A 66 19.84 32.06 -5.38
N TRP A 67 19.17 32.42 -4.30
CA TRP A 67 17.79 32.87 -4.28
C TRP A 67 17.55 33.97 -5.32
N SER A 68 16.71 33.67 -6.29
CA SER A 68 15.98 34.67 -7.06
C SER A 68 14.53 34.19 -7.17
N GLY A 69 13.61 35.05 -6.75
CA GLY A 69 12.19 34.74 -6.59
C GLY A 69 11.52 34.44 -7.92
N GLY A 70 11.27 33.15 -8.15
CA GLY A 70 10.44 32.64 -9.23
C GLY A 70 9.91 31.28 -8.83
N ASP A 71 8.58 31.16 -8.78
CA ASP A 71 7.74 29.97 -8.65
C ASP A 71 8.46 28.64 -8.40
N MET A 72 8.63 28.29 -7.12
CA MET A 72 8.83 26.89 -6.72
C MET A 72 7.52 26.14 -6.97
N GLN A 73 7.44 25.43 -8.09
CA GLN A 73 6.57 24.26 -8.18
C GLN A 73 7.23 23.16 -7.36
N ALA A 74 6.59 22.76 -6.25
CA ALA A 74 6.96 21.54 -5.56
C ALA A 74 6.76 20.36 -6.53
N HIS A 75 7.85 19.85 -7.07
CA HIS A 75 7.88 18.60 -7.81
C HIS A 75 7.91 17.45 -6.81
N GLY A 76 6.80 17.23 -6.10
CA GLY A 76 6.56 16.05 -5.27
C GLY A 76 6.30 14.83 -6.16
N ARG A 77 6.61 13.61 -5.69
CA ARG A 77 6.48 12.36 -6.46
C ARG A 77 5.04 12.20 -6.95
N GLN A 78 4.76 12.66 -8.16
CA GLN A 78 3.42 12.67 -8.72
C GLN A 78 3.14 11.35 -9.43
N GLY A 79 3.13 10.26 -8.65
CA GLY A 79 2.27 9.14 -8.97
C GLY A 79 0.86 9.52 -8.53
N ASP A 80 -0.09 9.66 -9.46
CA ASP A 80 -1.50 9.95 -9.13
C ASP A 80 -2.14 8.87 -8.22
N HIS A 81 -1.42 7.77 -7.98
CA HIS A 81 -1.88 6.54 -7.35
C HIS A 81 -0.74 5.88 -6.54
N LEU A 82 -0.89 5.80 -5.21
CA LEU A 82 0.06 5.17 -4.27
C LEU A 82 0.49 3.78 -4.75
N GLU A 83 -0.48 3.01 -5.21
CA GLU A 83 -0.34 1.63 -5.67
C GLU A 83 0.58 1.46 -6.87
N GLN A 84 0.82 2.53 -7.64
CA GLN A 84 1.65 2.47 -8.84
C GLN A 84 3.13 2.68 -8.53
N GLY A 85 3.49 3.21 -7.36
CA GLY A 85 4.87 3.57 -7.02
C GLY A 85 5.71 2.43 -6.46
N LEU A 86 5.14 1.62 -5.56
CA LEU A 86 5.82 0.47 -4.96
C LEU A 86 4.88 -0.73 -4.91
N ARG A 87 5.29 -1.87 -5.46
CA ARG A 87 4.45 -3.06 -5.57
C ARG A 87 5.27 -4.34 -5.42
N LEU A 88 4.63 -5.41 -4.93
CA LEU A 88 5.24 -6.72 -4.83
C LEU A 88 4.56 -7.72 -5.78
N LYS A 89 5.35 -8.62 -6.33
CA LYS A 89 4.86 -9.74 -7.15
C LYS A 89 5.56 -11.02 -6.75
N LEU A 90 4.77 -12.04 -6.43
CA LEU A 90 5.21 -13.42 -6.35
C LEU A 90 5.05 -14.08 -7.73
N VAL A 91 6.13 -14.64 -8.27
CA VAL A 91 6.14 -15.36 -9.54
C VAL A 91 6.41 -16.83 -9.27
N LEU A 92 5.52 -17.70 -9.74
CA LEU A 92 5.72 -19.14 -9.78
C LEU A 92 6.24 -19.49 -11.17
N TYR A 93 7.39 -20.17 -11.27
CA TYR A 93 8.04 -20.41 -12.55
C TYR A 93 8.71 -21.80 -12.62
N ASN A 94 8.85 -22.28 -13.86
CA ASN A 94 9.59 -23.49 -14.18
C ASN A 94 10.90 -23.14 -14.88
N ASN A 95 11.93 -23.92 -14.62
CA ASN A 95 13.21 -23.81 -15.33
C ASN A 95 13.15 -24.65 -16.61
N LYS A 96 13.37 -24.00 -17.75
CA LYS A 96 13.62 -24.69 -19.00
C LYS A 96 15.12 -24.64 -19.28
N ARG A 97 15.73 -25.82 -19.36
CA ARG A 97 17.12 -25.93 -19.82
C ARG A 97 17.17 -25.57 -21.30
N SER A 98 17.71 -24.40 -21.62
CA SER A 98 18.09 -24.08 -22.99
C SER A 98 19.36 -24.85 -23.37
N SER A 99 19.49 -25.20 -24.64
CA SER A 99 20.73 -25.78 -25.20
C SER A 99 21.94 -24.85 -25.09
N GLU A 100 21.72 -23.57 -24.82
CA GLU A 100 22.75 -22.52 -24.77
C GLU A 100 23.24 -22.18 -23.35
N ASN A 101 23.03 -23.05 -22.37
CA ASN A 101 23.51 -22.86 -20.98
C ASN A 101 22.90 -21.66 -20.22
N CYS A 102 21.83 -21.05 -20.75
CA CYS A 102 21.01 -20.10 -20.01
C CYS A 102 19.74 -20.80 -19.51
N ASP A 103 19.52 -20.80 -18.20
CA ASP A 103 18.25 -21.24 -17.63
C ASP A 103 17.18 -20.21 -18.01
N GLU A 104 16.20 -20.63 -18.81
CA GLU A 104 15.05 -19.81 -19.17
C GLU A 104 13.96 -20.02 -18.12
N HIS A 105 13.58 -18.95 -17.41
CA HIS A 105 12.48 -18.99 -16.45
C HIS A 105 11.16 -18.80 -17.18
N ILE A 106 10.32 -19.83 -17.19
CA ILE A 106 8.96 -19.77 -17.74
C ILE A 106 7.99 -19.55 -16.58
N ALA A 107 7.43 -18.35 -16.51
CA ALA A 107 6.39 -18.04 -15.54
C ALA A 107 5.15 -18.92 -15.77
N TRP A 108 4.62 -19.49 -14.70
CA TRP A 108 3.41 -20.29 -14.65
C TRP A 108 2.23 -19.52 -14.07
N ALA A 109 2.48 -18.72 -13.03
CA ALA A 109 1.50 -17.84 -12.43
C ALA A 109 2.18 -16.63 -11.78
N GLU A 110 1.44 -15.54 -11.64
CA GLU A 110 1.87 -14.36 -10.90
C GLU A 110 0.84 -13.98 -9.83
N THR A 111 1.28 -13.39 -8.73
CA THR A 111 0.41 -12.91 -7.63
C THR A 111 0.94 -11.55 -7.20
N TRP A 112 0.21 -10.49 -7.52
CA TRP A 112 0.53 -9.15 -7.06
C TRP A 112 0.07 -8.95 -5.63
N TYR A 113 0.84 -8.20 -4.84
CA TYR A 113 0.59 -8.02 -3.41
C TYR A 113 0.95 -6.60 -2.99
N ASN A 114 -0.01 -5.92 -2.38
CA ASN A 114 0.19 -4.77 -1.51
C ASN A 114 -0.56 -5.07 -0.19
N PRO A 115 -0.01 -4.67 0.97
CA PRO A 115 -0.69 -4.87 2.25
C PRO A 115 -1.99 -4.04 2.28
N LEU A 116 -3.06 -4.61 2.82
CA LEU A 116 -4.28 -3.84 3.07
C LEU A 116 -4.07 -2.93 4.29
N SER A 117 -4.47 -1.65 4.19
CA SER A 117 -4.42 -0.72 5.32
C SER A 117 -5.32 -1.23 6.45
N VAL A 118 -4.77 -1.29 7.67
CA VAL A 118 -5.46 -1.83 8.85
C VAL A 118 -6.63 -0.92 9.22
N GLU A 119 -7.76 -1.52 9.59
CA GLU A 119 -8.96 -0.82 10.04
C GLU A 119 -8.64 0.05 11.26
N GLY A 120 -8.83 1.37 11.11
CA GLY A 120 -8.49 2.39 12.10
C GLY A 120 -8.39 3.80 11.51
N ASP A 121 -8.06 3.91 10.23
CA ASP A 121 -8.14 5.16 9.47
C ASP A 121 -9.53 5.27 8.81
N GLU A 122 -10.45 5.96 9.47
CA GLU A 122 -11.81 6.26 8.98
C GLU A 122 -11.83 7.15 7.71
N GLN A 123 -10.67 7.56 7.18
CA GLN A 123 -10.53 8.21 5.88
C GLN A 123 -10.49 7.16 4.77
N ALA A 124 -11.65 6.52 4.56
CA ALA A 124 -11.86 5.36 3.71
C ALA A 124 -11.78 5.60 2.18
N SER A 125 -11.24 6.73 1.68
CA SER A 125 -11.29 7.01 0.23
C SER A 125 -10.23 6.28 -0.60
N ASP A 126 -9.12 5.82 -0.01
CA ASP A 126 -7.95 5.38 -0.77
C ASP A 126 -7.57 3.90 -0.51
N LYS A 127 -8.53 3.05 -0.09
CA LYS A 127 -8.25 1.61 0.06
C LYS A 127 -8.03 0.98 -1.32
N ILE A 128 -6.84 0.39 -1.49
CA ILE A 128 -6.43 -0.33 -2.70
C ILE A 128 -6.67 -1.83 -2.51
N TYR A 129 -7.35 -2.45 -3.46
CA TYR A 129 -7.56 -3.90 -3.51
C TYR A 129 -6.94 -4.47 -4.78
N ILE A 130 -6.39 -5.68 -4.71
CA ILE A 130 -5.86 -6.39 -5.88
C ILE A 130 -6.72 -7.63 -6.17
N ALA A 131 -7.10 -8.35 -5.12
CA ALA A 131 -7.96 -9.52 -5.27
C ALA A 131 -9.40 -9.09 -5.58
N ASN A 132 -10.06 -9.81 -6.48
CA ASN A 132 -11.46 -9.61 -6.83
C ASN A 132 -12.40 -9.86 -5.62
N ASP A 133 -11.96 -10.67 -4.64
CA ASP A 133 -12.67 -10.90 -3.38
C ASP A 133 -12.36 -9.85 -2.28
N ARG A 134 -11.55 -8.83 -2.60
CA ARG A 134 -11.11 -7.74 -1.72
C ARG A 134 -10.30 -8.20 -0.49
N GLN A 135 -9.82 -9.45 -0.48
CA GLN A 135 -8.91 -9.94 0.56
C GLN A 135 -7.45 -9.68 0.20
N GLU A 136 -6.52 -9.91 1.14
CA GLU A 136 -5.10 -9.98 0.82
C GLU A 136 -4.87 -11.11 -0.21
N THR A 137 -4.05 -10.84 -1.23
CA THR A 137 -3.71 -11.82 -2.26
C THR A 137 -2.71 -12.87 -1.78
N ILE A 138 -2.00 -12.62 -0.67
CA ILE A 138 -1.11 -13.58 0.00
C ILE A 138 -1.53 -13.66 1.47
N GLN A 139 -2.09 -14.80 1.89
CA GLN A 139 -2.60 -15.01 3.24
C GLN A 139 -1.88 -16.20 3.88
N ALA A 140 -1.26 -15.99 5.04
CA ALA A 140 -0.67 -17.08 5.81
C ALA A 140 -1.78 -18.00 6.37
N THR A 141 -1.51 -19.30 6.42
CA THR A 141 -2.38 -20.26 7.10
C THR A 141 -1.96 -20.43 8.57
N GLU A 142 -2.65 -21.32 9.28
CA GLU A 142 -2.33 -21.71 10.66
C GLU A 142 -0.98 -22.45 10.77
N SER A 143 -0.44 -22.98 9.66
CA SER A 143 0.83 -23.71 9.65
C SER A 143 1.92 -22.92 8.92
N ARG A 144 3.13 -22.97 9.50
CA ARG A 144 4.33 -22.38 8.87
C ARG A 144 4.59 -23.07 7.53
N GLY A 145 4.79 -22.27 6.50
CA GLY A 145 5.12 -22.76 5.15
C GLY A 145 3.93 -23.03 4.25
N TYR A 146 2.71 -22.78 4.70
CA TYR A 146 1.50 -22.84 3.88
C TYR A 146 0.84 -21.47 3.76
N TYR A 147 0.51 -21.07 2.53
CA TYR A 147 -0.09 -19.77 2.21
C TYR A 147 -1.20 -19.92 1.19
N LYS A 148 -2.33 -19.24 1.37
CA LYS A 148 -3.31 -19.03 0.29
C LYS A 148 -2.78 -17.89 -0.58
N ILE A 149 -2.69 -18.12 -1.88
CA ILE A 149 -2.35 -17.08 -2.86
C ILE A 149 -3.49 -16.91 -3.86
N ILE A 150 -3.75 -15.66 -4.29
CA ILE A 150 -4.68 -15.32 -5.35
C ILE A 150 -3.86 -15.00 -6.59
N SER A 151 -3.73 -15.99 -7.47
CA SER A 151 -2.86 -15.92 -8.64
C SER A 151 -3.61 -15.61 -9.91
N GLN A 152 -2.94 -14.98 -10.86
CA GLN A 152 -3.43 -14.69 -12.20
C GLN A 152 -2.45 -15.24 -13.26
N LEU A 153 -2.88 -15.23 -14.52
CA LEU A 153 -2.03 -15.67 -15.62
C LEU A 153 -0.78 -14.78 -15.75
N PRO A 154 0.39 -15.35 -16.08
CA PRO A 154 1.60 -14.57 -16.31
C PRO A 154 1.40 -13.47 -17.34
N GLY A 155 1.91 -12.27 -17.03
CA GLY A 155 1.81 -11.12 -17.94
C GLY A 155 0.42 -10.50 -18.00
N SER A 156 -0.52 -10.90 -17.12
CA SER A 156 -1.80 -10.19 -16.98
C SER A 156 -1.57 -8.76 -16.52
N GLY A 157 -0.51 -8.51 -15.73
CA GLY A 157 -0.12 -7.17 -15.31
C GLY A 157 -0.76 -6.75 -13.98
N TYR A 158 -0.41 -5.57 -13.50
CA TYR A 158 -0.84 -5.09 -12.19
C TYR A 158 -2.19 -4.34 -12.29
N HIS A 159 -3.23 -4.86 -11.62
CA HIS A 159 -4.61 -4.34 -11.68
C HIS A 159 -5.15 -4.00 -10.28
N PRO A 160 -4.71 -2.89 -9.68
CA PRO A 160 -5.27 -2.42 -8.42
C PRO A 160 -6.63 -1.72 -8.63
N TYR A 161 -7.53 -1.89 -7.68
CA TYR A 161 -8.82 -1.21 -7.60
C TYR A 161 -8.78 -0.20 -6.45
N SER A 162 -9.18 1.04 -6.69
CA SER A 162 -9.34 2.07 -5.65
C SER A 162 -10.82 2.41 -5.42
N GLY A 163 -11.22 2.48 -4.14
CA GLY A 163 -12.49 3.05 -3.70
C GLY A 163 -13.80 2.35 -4.11
N GLU A 164 -14.90 3.11 -4.01
CA GLU A 164 -16.29 2.73 -4.37
C GLU A 164 -16.55 2.73 -5.88
N THR A 165 -15.55 2.40 -6.70
CA THR A 165 -15.80 2.14 -8.12
C THR A 165 -16.63 0.85 -8.17
N TYR A 166 -17.95 1.06 -8.13
CA TYR A 166 -18.97 0.04 -8.28
C TYR A 166 -18.60 -0.76 -9.51
N TRP A 167 -18.67 -2.07 -9.36
CA TRP A 167 -18.59 -3.08 -10.40
C TRP A 167 -19.26 -2.59 -11.68
N ASP A 168 -18.52 -1.89 -12.53
CA ASP A 168 -18.63 -2.25 -13.91
C ASP A 168 -17.98 -3.62 -13.93
N GLU A 169 -18.75 -4.64 -14.27
CA GLU A 169 -18.28 -5.97 -14.67
C GLU A 169 -17.44 -5.78 -15.95
N SER A 170 -16.45 -4.89 -15.90
CA SER A 170 -15.65 -4.50 -17.01
C SER A 170 -15.01 -5.79 -17.48
N GLU A 171 -15.13 -6.01 -18.78
CA GLU A 171 -14.57 -7.14 -19.53
C GLU A 171 -13.04 -7.30 -19.35
N ASN A 172 -12.42 -6.53 -18.43
CA ASN A 172 -11.01 -6.36 -18.19
C ASN A 172 -10.54 -6.82 -16.79
N ALA A 173 -11.41 -7.29 -15.89
CA ALA A 173 -10.95 -7.86 -14.62
C ALA A 173 -10.12 -9.14 -14.88
N PRO A 174 -8.88 -9.26 -14.36
CA PRO A 174 -8.06 -10.43 -14.63
C PRO A 174 -8.71 -11.68 -14.02
N LEU A 175 -8.57 -12.80 -14.73
CA LEU A 175 -8.92 -14.10 -14.19
C LEU A 175 -7.99 -14.43 -13.02
N GLN A 176 -8.57 -14.55 -11.83
CA GLN A 176 -7.86 -14.87 -10.60
C GLN A 176 -8.29 -16.23 -10.06
N VAL A 177 -7.32 -17.00 -9.56
CA VAL A 177 -7.50 -18.34 -9.02
C VAL A 177 -6.82 -18.43 -7.66
N ALA A 178 -7.58 -18.88 -6.66
CA ALA A 178 -7.05 -19.15 -5.34
C ALA A 178 -6.30 -20.50 -5.32
N LEU A 179 -5.05 -20.49 -4.88
CA LEU A 179 -4.18 -21.66 -4.78
C LEU A 179 -3.61 -21.79 -3.36
N GLY A 180 -3.36 -23.01 -2.94
CA GLY A 180 -2.59 -23.28 -1.73
C GLY A 180 -1.12 -23.43 -2.06
N LEU A 181 -0.27 -22.55 -1.57
CA LEU A 181 1.18 -22.60 -1.74
C LEU A 181 1.82 -23.33 -0.56
N ARG A 182 2.77 -24.22 -0.85
CA ARG A 182 3.60 -24.87 0.18
C ARG A 182 5.08 -24.82 -0.20
N PHE A 183 5.90 -24.37 0.74
CA PHE A 183 7.35 -24.52 0.67
C PHE A 183 7.76 -25.92 1.15
N ALA A 184 8.65 -26.58 0.40
CA ALA A 184 9.16 -27.88 0.80
C ALA A 184 10.08 -27.78 2.03
N ASP A 185 10.92 -26.75 2.09
CA ASP A 185 11.81 -26.47 3.21
C ASP A 185 11.19 -25.45 4.17
N SER A 186 11.34 -25.74 5.47
CA SER A 186 11.02 -24.80 6.55
C SER A 186 11.87 -23.52 6.49
N PHE A 187 13.12 -23.60 6.04
CA PHE A 187 13.98 -22.44 5.90
C PHE A 187 13.46 -21.48 4.82
N ASP A 188 13.02 -22.03 3.68
CA ASP A 188 12.39 -21.24 2.61
C ASP A 188 11.09 -20.58 3.09
N ALA A 189 10.27 -21.32 3.86
CA ALA A 189 9.05 -20.78 4.45
C ALA A 189 9.31 -19.59 5.39
N ILE A 190 10.35 -19.68 6.22
CA ILE A 190 10.78 -18.61 7.13
C ILE A 190 11.31 -17.43 6.33
N SER A 191 12.24 -17.67 5.40
CA SER A 191 12.84 -16.62 4.58
C SER A 191 11.80 -15.87 3.75
N PHE A 192 10.81 -16.59 3.19
CA PHE A 192 9.69 -15.97 2.50
C PHE A 192 8.86 -15.06 3.43
N SER A 193 8.57 -15.53 4.64
CA SER A 193 7.80 -14.76 5.62
C SER A 193 8.54 -13.49 6.06
N GLU A 194 9.87 -13.55 6.20
CA GLU A 194 10.72 -12.41 6.54
C GLU A 194 10.77 -11.41 5.39
N SER A 195 10.99 -11.86 4.16
CA SER A 195 10.96 -10.98 2.97
C SER A 195 9.61 -10.29 2.80
N LEU A 196 8.51 -11.00 3.05
CA LEU A 196 7.17 -10.41 3.03
C LEU A 196 6.99 -9.37 4.14
N ALA A 197 7.46 -9.64 5.36
CA ALA A 197 7.40 -8.69 6.48
C ALA A 197 8.25 -7.43 6.23
N LEU A 198 9.44 -7.59 5.65
CA LEU A 198 10.31 -6.49 5.25
C LEU A 198 9.62 -5.60 4.20
N TYR A 199 8.99 -6.21 3.20
CA TYR A 199 8.19 -5.47 2.22
C TYR A 199 7.02 -4.74 2.87
N LYS A 200 6.22 -5.40 3.73
CA LYS A 200 5.10 -4.75 4.45
C LYS A 200 5.56 -3.50 5.20
N ARG A 201 6.70 -3.56 5.89
CA ARG A 201 7.28 -2.41 6.59
C ARG A 201 7.70 -1.30 5.62
N ARG A 202 8.37 -1.64 4.52
CA ARG A 202 8.78 -0.65 3.51
C ARG A 202 7.58 0.00 2.84
N PHE A 203 6.57 -0.79 2.49
CA PHE A 203 5.33 -0.29 1.89
C PHE A 203 4.61 0.67 2.82
N LYS A 204 4.51 0.35 4.11
CA LYS A 204 3.96 1.28 5.11
C LYS A 204 4.72 2.60 5.14
N ASN A 205 6.05 2.57 5.17
CA ASN A 205 6.84 3.81 5.15
C ASN A 205 6.64 4.60 3.85
N PHE A 206 6.52 3.90 2.72
CA PHE A 206 6.24 4.50 1.42
C PHE A 206 4.85 5.16 1.40
N GLU A 207 3.83 4.51 1.96
CA GLU A 207 2.48 5.04 2.13
C GLU A 207 2.47 6.28 3.03
N GLU A 208 3.13 6.24 4.18
CA GLU A 208 3.26 7.39 5.08
C GLU A 208 3.92 8.59 4.39
N GLN A 209 5.01 8.36 3.65
CA GLN A 209 5.68 9.40 2.88
C GLN A 209 4.77 9.98 1.79
N TYR A 210 4.08 9.12 1.03
CA TYR A 210 3.15 9.53 -0.01
C TYR A 210 2.01 10.40 0.56
N GLN A 211 1.42 9.99 1.68
CA GLN A 211 0.35 10.75 2.33
C GLN A 211 0.86 12.11 2.86
N TYR A 212 2.10 12.16 3.36
CA TYR A 212 2.73 13.41 3.75
C TYR A 212 2.92 14.36 2.55
N GLU A 213 3.45 13.85 1.43
CA GLU A 213 3.64 14.64 0.21
C GLU A 213 2.30 15.14 -0.36
N LYS A 214 1.26 14.29 -0.36
CA LYS A 214 -0.12 14.68 -0.75
C LYS A 214 -0.65 15.83 0.10
N LYS A 215 -0.52 15.75 1.43
CA LYS A 215 -0.93 16.82 2.36
C LYS A 215 -0.14 18.12 2.13
N LEU A 216 1.17 18.03 1.86
CA LEU A 216 1.99 19.20 1.58
C LEU A 216 1.51 19.93 0.32
N LEU A 217 1.23 19.18 -0.76
CA LEU A 217 0.68 19.74 -2.00
C LEU A 217 -0.71 20.37 -1.80
N GLU A 218 -1.56 19.77 -0.96
CA GLU A 218 -2.85 20.38 -0.61
C GLU A 218 -2.67 21.70 0.15
N ILE A 219 -1.72 21.78 1.08
CA ILE A 219 -1.39 23.00 1.81
C ILE A 219 -0.87 24.07 0.87
N GLU A 220 0.03 23.74 -0.06
CA GLU A 220 0.55 24.67 -1.06
C GLU A 220 -0.54 25.21 -1.97
N LYS A 221 -1.44 24.34 -2.46
CA LYS A 221 -2.61 24.75 -3.27
C LYS A 221 -3.52 25.69 -2.48
N LYS A 222 -3.80 25.40 -1.21
CA LYS A 222 -4.59 26.27 -0.33
C LYS A 222 -3.89 27.61 -0.10
N SER A 223 -2.57 27.62 0.10
CA SER A 223 -1.77 28.83 0.28
C SER A 223 -1.81 29.74 -0.96
N ARG A 224 -1.65 29.18 -2.17
CA ARG A 224 -1.78 29.93 -3.44
C ARG A 224 -3.18 30.50 -3.65
N ASN A 225 -4.22 29.80 -3.21
CA ASN A 225 -5.59 30.31 -3.27
C ASN A 225 -5.87 31.40 -2.22
N LEU A 226 -5.00 31.56 -1.22
CA LEU A 226 -5.09 32.58 -0.17
C LEU A 226 -4.14 33.77 -0.38
N SER A 227 -3.17 33.68 -1.30
CA SER A 227 -2.40 34.85 -1.74
C SER A 227 -3.30 35.71 -2.63
N LEU A 228 -3.99 36.66 -2.00
CA LEU A 228 -4.62 37.78 -2.69
C LEU A 228 -3.54 38.53 -3.47
N ASP A 229 -3.76 38.70 -4.77
CA ASP A 229 -3.06 39.69 -5.59
C ASP A 229 -3.28 41.07 -4.94
N ASP A 230 -2.31 41.51 -4.13
CA ASP A 230 -2.19 42.90 -3.71
C ASP A 230 -1.61 43.70 -4.88
N ASP A 231 -2.44 43.93 -5.92
CA ASP A 231 -2.12 44.87 -6.98
C ASP A 231 -3.11 46.06 -6.95
N GLY A 232 -2.70 47.08 -6.19
CA GLY A 232 -2.68 48.47 -6.65
C GLY A 232 -3.98 49.12 -7.12
N GLY A 233 -4.72 49.73 -6.19
CA GLY A 233 -5.82 50.66 -6.47
C GLY A 233 -5.84 51.88 -5.57
N SER A 234 -4.95 52.84 -5.85
CA SER A 234 -4.99 54.29 -5.56
C SER A 234 -5.93 54.85 -4.46
N GLY A 235 -5.31 55.41 -3.41
CA GLY A 235 -5.60 56.71 -2.79
C GLY A 235 -7.05 57.16 -2.58
N ASP A 236 -7.53 57.13 -1.33
CA ASP A 236 -7.79 58.34 -0.53
C ASP A 236 -8.34 57.96 0.87
N LYS A 237 -7.82 58.62 1.91
CA LYS A 237 -8.41 58.70 3.26
C LYS A 237 -9.03 60.10 3.39
N PRO A 238 -9.88 60.40 4.41
CA PRO A 238 -10.72 59.53 5.23
C PRO A 238 -12.17 60.09 5.38
N ALA A 239 -13.11 59.28 5.87
CA ALA A 239 -14.27 59.81 6.58
C ALA A 239 -14.71 58.88 7.71
N LEU A 240 -14.68 59.45 8.91
CA LEU A 240 -15.31 58.99 10.14
C LEU A 240 -16.76 58.57 9.88
N HIS A 241 -17.19 57.45 10.44
CA HIS A 241 -18.49 57.40 11.12
C HIS A 241 -18.46 56.38 12.25
N SER A 242 -18.63 56.94 13.44
CA SER A 242 -18.98 56.30 14.69
C SER A 242 -20.15 55.33 14.51
N ASN A 243 -20.09 54.16 15.15
CA ASN A 243 -21.26 53.62 15.83
C ASN A 243 -20.86 52.68 16.95
N SER A 244 -21.11 53.18 18.16
CA SER A 244 -21.32 52.44 19.38
C SER A 244 -22.55 51.53 19.24
N HIS A 245 -22.41 50.25 19.55
CA HIS A 245 -23.49 49.51 20.21
C HIS A 245 -22.93 48.41 21.09
N LEU A 246 -23.00 48.68 22.40
CA LEU A 246 -22.97 47.70 23.47
C LEU A 246 -24.18 46.78 23.38
N SER A 247 -23.96 45.47 23.44
CA SER A 247 -24.74 44.53 24.26
C SER A 247 -24.27 43.10 24.00
N ASN A 248 -23.76 42.43 25.04
CA ASN A 248 -24.08 41.01 25.28
C ASN A 248 -23.73 40.64 26.72
N ASP A 249 -24.69 40.90 27.61
CA ASP A 249 -24.93 40.09 28.79
C ASP A 249 -25.54 38.76 28.34
N LYS A 250 -24.90 37.63 28.67
CA LYS A 250 -25.53 36.48 29.36
C LYS A 250 -24.58 35.29 29.43
N LEU A 251 -24.08 35.06 30.63
CA LEU A 251 -23.81 33.72 31.15
C LEU A 251 -25.14 32.93 31.23
N PRO A 252 -25.07 31.60 31.10
CA PRO A 252 -25.83 30.74 31.99
C PRO A 252 -24.91 29.81 32.78
N SER A 253 -25.08 29.92 34.09
CA SER A 253 -24.72 28.94 35.11
C SER A 253 -25.74 27.80 35.19
N GLY A 254 -25.31 26.64 35.68
CA GLY A 254 -26.18 25.61 36.29
C GLY A 254 -26.08 24.26 35.60
N THR A 255 -25.29 23.31 36.14
CA THR A 255 -25.74 22.15 36.97
C THR A 255 -26.42 21.08 36.12
N ASP A 256 -26.00 19.82 36.09
CA ASP A 256 -25.91 18.90 37.22
C ASP A 256 -25.17 17.61 36.82
N GLU A 257 -24.56 16.95 37.83
CA GLU A 257 -24.56 15.50 38.14
C GLU A 257 -24.30 14.47 37.02
N THR A 258 -23.55 13.37 37.15
CA THR A 258 -22.93 12.59 38.24
C THR A 258 -22.22 11.39 37.55
N ASN A 259 -21.39 10.67 38.30
CA ASN A 259 -21.03 9.25 38.18
C ASN A 259 -19.55 8.96 37.90
N ASP A 260 -18.82 8.73 38.99
CA ASP A 260 -18.23 7.43 39.34
C ASP A 260 -17.60 6.65 38.20
N LEU A 261 -16.26 6.61 38.19
CA LEU A 261 -15.55 5.40 37.81
C LEU A 261 -14.43 5.14 38.80
N ASP A 262 -14.55 3.94 39.37
CA ASP A 262 -13.75 3.32 40.39
C ASP A 262 -12.28 3.11 39.97
N ASP A 263 -11.48 3.00 41.01
CA ASP A 263 -10.17 2.36 41.06
C ASP A 263 -10.18 1.01 40.34
N ASP A 264 -9.12 0.73 39.57
CA ASP A 264 -8.57 -0.62 39.42
C ASP A 264 -7.07 -0.54 39.08
N GLU A 265 -6.30 -0.47 40.16
CA GLU A 265 -5.23 -1.42 40.49
C GLU A 265 -4.12 -1.68 39.45
N PHE A 266 -2.99 -1.02 39.73
CA PHE A 266 -1.67 -1.24 39.14
C PHE A 266 -1.15 -2.63 39.55
N GLY A 267 -1.21 -3.60 38.62
CA GLY A 267 -0.75 -4.98 38.83
C GLY A 267 0.77 -5.11 39.00
N ASP A 268 1.14 -5.74 40.10
CA ASP A 268 2.47 -5.93 40.65
C ASP A 268 3.35 -6.91 39.84
N PHE A 269 4.66 -6.66 39.90
CA PHE A 269 5.72 -7.39 39.19
C PHE A 269 6.10 -8.63 40.00
N ALA A 270 5.87 -9.84 39.47
CA ALA A 270 6.41 -11.07 40.05
C ALA A 270 7.52 -11.64 39.18
N THR A 271 8.75 -11.57 39.70
CA THR A 271 9.93 -12.34 39.26
C THR A 271 9.79 -13.79 39.71
N ALA A 272 10.03 -14.74 38.80
CA ALA A 272 10.08 -16.17 39.12
C ALA A 272 11.53 -16.63 39.28
N GLU A 273 11.82 -17.24 40.45
CA GLU A 273 12.71 -18.40 40.60
C GLU A 273 11.86 -19.65 40.79
#